data_AF-R0I712-F1
#
_entry.id   AF-R0I712-F1
#
_cell.length_a   1.000
_cell.length_b   1.000
_cell.length_c   1.000
_cell.angle_alpha   90.00
_cell.angle_beta   90.00
_cell.angle_gamma   90.00
#
_symmetry.space_group_name_H-M   'P 1'
#
loop_
_entity.id
_entity.type
_entity.pdbx_description
1 polymer ?
#
loop_
_entity_poly.entity_id
_entity_poly.type
_entity_poly.pdbx_seq_one_letter_code
_entity_poly.pdbx_strand_id
1 'polypeptide(L)'
;MSQVLALTRFEELIQSKLFTFHVGRDSRKREFVVHANAVAATSDYFRALVSNGMTESQTGTAQYPDVEPEDFARFVEYAYRHDYTVPCWAQDETYTENEFVPSPPADKESCPAAPKPVPEPVDTTRASWRPFSHHQRRSWFNLMHTKNPVHVEFEERNYLTSTQPKTVLLAAFEPQYNTAPHQDFTPVFLAHARLYTFACMRLVDPLKYLALHKLHKTLLDFTLYEQRVSDVVELARYAYQQGEDRKDDVIIDELRKLVVDYMGVSSLSNPLA
;
A
#
# COMPACT_ATOMS: atom_id res chain seq x y z
N MET A 1 -7.34 6.89 26.59
CA MET A 1 -6.16 7.78 26.45
C MET A 1 -5.19 7.07 25.54
N SER A 2 -5.09 7.52 24.29
CA SER A 2 -4.20 6.91 23.29
C SER A 2 -2.76 7.30 23.66
N GLN A 3 -1.96 6.34 24.12
CA GLN A 3 -0.53 6.58 24.29
C GLN A 3 0.06 6.73 22.89
N VAL A 4 0.50 7.94 22.57
CA VAL A 4 1.50 8.15 21.52
C VAL A 4 2.72 7.36 21.98
N LEU A 5 2.95 6.19 21.39
CA LEU A 5 4.17 5.42 21.60
C LEU A 5 5.33 6.34 21.22
N ALA A 6 6.09 6.77 22.22
CA ALA A 6 7.24 7.64 22.00
C ALA A 6 8.15 7.00 20.96
N LEU A 7 8.47 7.73 19.89
CA LEU A 7 9.42 7.25 18.89
C LEU A 7 10.77 7.04 19.57
N THR A 8 11.12 5.79 19.83
CA THR A 8 12.45 5.39 20.29
C THR A 8 13.46 5.92 19.29
N ARG A 9 14.54 6.55 19.76
CA ARG A 9 15.59 7.01 18.85
C ARG A 9 16.18 5.82 18.10
N PHE A 10 16.49 6.00 16.82
CA PHE A 10 17.01 4.90 16.00
C PHE A 10 18.28 4.28 16.59
N GLU A 11 19.15 5.09 17.20
CA GLU A 11 20.35 4.61 17.91
C GLU A 11 20.02 3.65 19.07
N GLU A 12 19.06 4.01 19.92
CA GLU A 12 18.59 3.17 21.04
C GLU A 12 17.89 1.90 20.54
N LEU A 13 17.26 1.97 19.36
CA LEU A 13 16.63 0.82 18.72
C LEU A 13 17.69 -0.21 18.30
N ILE A 14 18.73 0.20 17.57
CA ILE A 14 19.76 -0.72 17.05
C ILE A 14 20.78 -1.18 18.11
N GLN A 15 20.93 -0.46 19.21
CA GLN A 15 21.79 -0.88 20.33
C GLN A 15 21.07 -1.79 21.34
N SER A 16 19.76 -2.03 21.14
CA SER A 16 18.98 -2.87 22.04
C SER A 16 19.32 -4.36 21.89
N LYS A 17 18.96 -5.15 22.91
CA LYS A 17 19.15 -6.59 22.90
C LYS A 17 18.40 -7.21 21.72
N LEU A 18 18.95 -8.26 21.15
CA LEU A 18 18.27 -9.06 20.13
C LEU A 18 17.26 -10.01 20.79
N PHE A 19 16.17 -10.27 20.08
CA PHE A 19 15.10 -11.17 20.46
C PHE A 19 14.76 -12.07 19.26
N THR A 20 14.63 -13.37 19.49
CA THR A 20 14.44 -14.37 18.44
C THR A 20 13.02 -14.93 18.42
N PHE A 21 12.32 -14.74 17.31
CA PHE A 21 11.00 -15.31 17.08
C PHE A 21 11.11 -16.57 16.23
N HIS A 22 10.48 -17.65 16.68
CA HIS A 22 10.33 -18.88 15.92
C HIS A 22 8.91 -18.95 15.36
N VAL A 23 8.77 -18.83 14.04
CA VAL A 23 7.49 -18.59 13.37
C VAL A 23 7.17 -19.71 12.39
N GLY A 24 5.91 -20.13 12.36
CA GLY A 24 5.42 -21.22 11.52
C GLY A 24 5.52 -22.60 12.19
N ARG A 25 4.90 -23.60 11.55
CA ARG A 25 4.86 -25.00 12.03
C ARG A 25 5.82 -25.89 11.24
N ASP A 26 6.26 -26.97 11.89
CA ASP A 26 6.99 -28.09 11.28
C ASP A 26 8.12 -27.67 10.32
N SER A 27 8.07 -28.13 9.07
CA SER A 27 9.08 -27.89 8.04
C SER A 27 9.12 -26.46 7.49
N ARG A 28 8.11 -25.63 7.81
CA ARG A 28 8.07 -24.21 7.41
C ARG A 28 8.55 -23.26 8.52
N LYS A 29 8.96 -23.79 9.67
CA LYS A 29 9.45 -23.00 10.80
C LYS A 29 10.67 -22.16 10.38
N ARG A 30 10.63 -20.85 10.63
CA ARG A 30 11.74 -19.91 10.39
C ARG A 30 12.06 -19.10 11.65
N GLU A 31 13.32 -18.70 11.77
CA GLU A 31 13.81 -17.86 12.87
C GLU A 31 13.98 -16.41 12.40
N PHE A 32 13.48 -15.47 13.20
CA PHE A 32 13.61 -14.04 12.97
C PHE A 32 14.28 -13.40 14.18
N VAL A 33 15.50 -12.91 14.00
CA VAL A 33 16.26 -12.21 15.03
C VAL A 33 16.10 -10.70 14.82
N VAL A 34 15.54 -10.00 15.81
CA VAL A 34 15.23 -8.57 15.72
C VAL A 34 15.63 -7.82 16.98
N HIS A 35 15.82 -6.50 16.88
CA HIS A 35 16.04 -5.65 18.03
C HIS A 35 14.78 -5.58 18.90
N ALA A 36 14.90 -5.89 20.19
CA ALA A 36 13.79 -5.92 21.14
C ALA A 36 13.05 -4.58 21.20
N ASN A 37 13.79 -3.47 21.12
CA ASN A 37 13.18 -2.13 21.11
C ASN A 37 12.37 -1.85 19.85
N ALA A 38 12.71 -2.45 18.70
CA ALA A 38 11.96 -2.27 17.45
C ALA A 38 10.55 -2.85 17.59
N VAL A 39 10.43 -4.08 18.11
CA VAL A 39 9.13 -4.72 18.33
C VAL A 39 8.39 -4.12 19.53
N ALA A 40 9.08 -3.81 20.63
CA ALA A 40 8.48 -3.20 21.82
C ALA A 40 7.89 -1.80 21.58
N ALA A 41 8.41 -1.08 20.57
CA ALA A 41 7.86 0.20 20.16
C ALA A 41 6.55 0.07 19.37
N THR A 42 6.16 -1.14 18.93
CA THR A 42 4.95 -1.33 18.10
C THR A 42 3.66 -1.47 18.92
N SER A 43 3.71 -2.08 20.11
CA SER A 43 2.56 -2.22 21.00
C SER A 43 2.96 -2.58 22.44
N ASP A 44 2.03 -2.37 23.37
CA ASP A 44 2.21 -2.78 24.78
C ASP A 44 2.34 -4.30 24.93
N TYR A 45 1.71 -5.08 24.05
CA TYR A 45 1.88 -6.54 24.03
C TYR A 45 3.34 -6.92 23.80
N PHE A 46 3.98 -6.36 22.76
CA PHE A 46 5.37 -6.68 22.46
C PHE A 46 6.34 -6.10 23.49
N ARG A 47 6.03 -4.92 24.04
CA ARG A 47 6.79 -4.35 25.16
C ARG A 47 6.79 -5.32 26.35
N ALA A 48 5.62 -5.79 26.76
CA ALA A 48 5.50 -6.76 27.83
C ALA A 48 6.25 -8.06 27.47
N LEU A 49 6.09 -8.59 26.25
CA LEU A 49 6.74 -9.82 25.81
C LEU A 49 8.26 -9.79 26.00
N VAL A 50 8.91 -8.66 25.70
CA VAL A 50 10.38 -8.56 25.78
C VAL A 50 10.90 -8.12 27.15
N SER A 51 10.05 -7.61 28.05
CA SER A 51 10.50 -7.00 29.31
C SER A 51 9.76 -7.43 30.58
N ASN A 52 8.82 -8.37 30.52
CA ASN A 52 7.98 -8.74 31.67
C ASN A 52 8.67 -9.65 32.72
N GLY A 53 9.88 -10.13 32.47
CA GLY A 53 10.58 -11.06 33.37
C GLY A 53 10.06 -12.51 33.32
N MET A 54 9.13 -12.86 32.43
CA MET A 54 8.70 -14.23 32.17
C MET A 54 9.71 -14.97 31.28
N THR A 55 9.52 -16.28 31.11
CA THR A 55 10.42 -17.17 30.36
C THR A 55 10.86 -16.57 29.03
N GLU A 56 9.94 -16.07 28.20
CA GLU A 56 10.28 -15.50 26.89
C GLU A 56 11.22 -14.31 26.98
N SER A 57 10.96 -13.38 27.92
CA SER A 57 11.79 -12.19 28.12
C SER A 57 13.18 -12.53 28.70
N GLN A 58 13.29 -13.62 29.46
CA GLN A 58 14.54 -14.10 30.03
C GLN A 58 15.38 -14.86 29.01
N THR A 59 14.75 -15.74 28.22
CA THR A 59 15.43 -16.50 27.15
C THR A 59 15.71 -15.64 25.93
N GLY A 60 14.99 -14.53 25.76
CA GLY A 60 15.04 -13.70 24.56
C GLY A 60 14.40 -14.37 23.36
N THR A 61 13.42 -15.26 23.58
CA THR A 61 12.80 -16.05 22.51
C THR A 61 11.28 -16.17 22.66
N ALA A 62 10.56 -16.19 21.54
CA ALA A 62 9.12 -16.46 21.50
C ALA A 62 8.75 -17.40 20.34
N GLN A 63 7.60 -18.06 20.45
CA GLN A 63 7.10 -19.00 19.43
C GLN A 63 5.73 -18.57 18.90
N TYR A 64 5.58 -18.52 17.58
CA TYR A 64 4.33 -18.24 16.88
C TYR A 64 4.06 -19.32 15.82
N PRO A 65 3.56 -20.51 16.23
CA PRO A 65 3.28 -21.59 15.30
C PRO A 65 2.16 -21.25 14.32
N ASP A 66 1.20 -20.40 14.72
CA ASP A 66 -0.01 -20.11 13.93
C ASP A 66 0.13 -18.92 12.98
N VAL A 67 1.33 -18.37 12.87
CA VAL A 67 1.64 -17.21 12.03
C VAL A 67 2.48 -17.68 10.86
N GLU A 68 2.08 -17.30 9.64
CA GLU A 68 2.88 -17.58 8.45
C GLU A 68 4.18 -16.76 8.50
N PRO A 69 5.34 -17.37 8.22
CA PRO A 69 6.63 -16.68 8.25
C PRO A 69 6.70 -15.44 7.36
N GLU A 70 6.05 -15.43 6.20
CA GLU A 70 5.98 -14.28 5.29
C GLU A 70 5.22 -13.11 5.92
N ASP A 71 4.13 -13.37 6.65
CA ASP A 71 3.34 -12.33 7.30
C ASP A 71 4.07 -11.75 8.50
N PHE A 72 4.79 -12.59 9.25
CA PHE A 72 5.67 -12.11 10.32
C PHE A 72 6.81 -11.26 9.77
N ALA A 73 7.39 -11.62 8.61
CA ALA A 73 8.39 -10.80 7.95
C ALA A 73 7.86 -9.39 7.62
N ARG A 74 6.60 -9.27 7.17
CA ARG A 74 5.94 -7.97 6.95
C ARG A 74 5.74 -7.18 8.24
N PHE A 75 5.35 -7.84 9.33
CA PHE A 75 5.31 -7.20 10.65
C PHE A 75 6.68 -6.67 11.08
N VAL A 76 7.74 -7.47 10.89
CA VAL A 76 9.10 -7.05 11.20
C VAL A 76 9.51 -5.86 10.34
N GLU A 77 9.22 -5.86 9.03
CA GLU A 77 9.48 -4.72 8.17
C GLU A 77 8.76 -3.45 8.69
N TYR A 78 7.49 -3.58 9.04
CA TYR A 78 6.70 -2.51 9.64
C TYR A 78 7.32 -1.98 10.94
N ALA A 79 7.85 -2.85 11.80
CA ALA A 79 8.49 -2.44 13.05
C ALA A 79 9.71 -1.51 12.83
N TYR A 80 10.40 -1.62 11.68
CA TYR A 80 11.53 -0.76 11.34
C TYR A 80 11.16 0.43 10.44
N ARG A 81 10.17 0.27 9.56
CA ARG A 81 9.89 1.22 8.47
C ARG A 81 8.54 1.93 8.60
N HIS A 82 7.70 1.50 9.55
CA HIS A 82 6.30 1.90 9.70
C HIS A 82 5.43 1.64 8.47
N ASP A 83 5.92 0.78 7.57
CA ASP A 83 5.24 0.32 6.39
C ASP A 83 5.78 -1.08 6.00
N TYR A 84 5.11 -1.78 5.11
CA TYR A 84 5.51 -3.12 4.68
C TYR A 84 5.24 -3.35 3.18
N THR A 85 6.09 -4.21 2.62
CA THR A 85 6.04 -4.65 1.23
C THR A 85 4.76 -5.45 0.96
N VAL A 86 4.03 -5.06 -0.08
CA VAL A 86 2.77 -5.74 -0.42
C VAL A 86 3.04 -7.17 -0.92
N PRO A 87 2.19 -8.15 -0.56
CA PRO A 87 2.26 -9.50 -1.10
C PRO A 87 2.10 -9.48 -2.63
N CYS A 88 2.79 -10.40 -3.32
CA CYS A 88 2.62 -10.61 -4.75
C CYS A 88 1.45 -11.57 -5.02
N TRP A 89 0.73 -11.33 -6.11
CA TRP A 89 -0.26 -12.28 -6.66
C TRP A 89 0.45 -13.54 -7.18
N ALA A 90 -0.31 -14.64 -7.29
CA ALA A 90 0.15 -15.89 -7.87
C ALA A 90 -0.37 -16.05 -9.30
N GLN A 91 0.37 -16.77 -10.13
CA GLN A 91 -0.12 -17.14 -11.45
C GLN A 91 -1.09 -18.32 -11.31
N ASP A 92 -2.31 -18.19 -11.83
CA ASP A 92 -3.25 -19.30 -11.86
C ASP A 92 -2.87 -20.27 -12.99
N GLU A 93 -2.25 -21.39 -12.60
CA GLU A 93 -1.85 -22.46 -13.52
C GLU A 93 -3.03 -23.25 -14.08
N THR A 94 -4.23 -23.11 -13.51
CA THR A 94 -5.45 -23.80 -13.99
C THR A 94 -6.13 -23.06 -15.14
N TYR A 95 -5.69 -21.83 -15.43
CA TYR A 95 -6.19 -21.04 -16.54
C TYR A 95 -5.70 -21.60 -17.87
N THR A 96 -6.62 -22.13 -18.69
CA THR A 96 -6.34 -22.43 -20.11
C THR A 96 -6.86 -21.27 -20.97
N GLU A 97 -5.99 -20.66 -21.78
CA GLU A 97 -6.32 -19.52 -22.68
C GLU A 97 -7.36 -19.84 -23.78
N ASN A 98 -7.96 -21.03 -23.76
CA ASN A 98 -8.85 -21.52 -24.82
C ASN A 98 -10.33 -21.26 -24.51
N GLU A 99 -10.70 -20.00 -24.21
CA GLU A 99 -12.03 -19.49 -24.52
C GLU A 99 -11.89 -18.06 -25.06
N PHE A 100 -12.42 -17.86 -26.26
CA PHE A 100 -12.41 -16.60 -26.99
C PHE A 100 -13.24 -15.56 -26.23
N VAL A 101 -12.61 -14.77 -25.35
CA VAL A 101 -13.27 -13.67 -24.65
C VAL A 101 -13.29 -12.43 -25.58
N PRO A 102 -14.46 -11.82 -25.85
CA PRO A 102 -14.52 -10.56 -26.58
C PRO A 102 -13.73 -9.50 -25.82
N SER A 103 -12.96 -8.67 -26.55
CA SER A 103 -12.19 -7.58 -25.97
C SER A 103 -13.02 -6.73 -25.00
N PRO A 104 -12.43 -6.24 -23.89
CA PRO A 104 -13.12 -5.31 -23.00
C PRO A 104 -13.59 -4.07 -23.78
N PRO A 105 -14.74 -3.45 -23.44
CA PRO A 105 -15.18 -2.23 -24.09
C PRO A 105 -14.10 -1.16 -23.95
N ALA A 106 -13.60 -0.73 -25.11
CA ALA A 106 -12.54 0.25 -25.24
C ALA A 106 -13.07 1.66 -24.98
N ASP A 107 -13.49 1.95 -23.74
CA ASP A 107 -13.94 3.29 -23.34
C ASP A 107 -13.08 3.83 -22.19
N LYS A 108 -11.81 4.13 -22.51
CA LYS A 108 -11.13 5.31 -22.00
C LYS A 108 -10.45 6.00 -23.18
N GLU A 109 -11.26 6.70 -23.97
CA GLU A 109 -10.77 7.67 -24.93
C GLU A 109 -9.89 8.69 -24.21
N SER A 110 -8.59 8.53 -24.41
CA SER A 110 -7.62 9.59 -24.34
C SER A 110 -8.08 10.74 -25.24
N CYS A 111 -8.32 11.91 -24.66
CA CYS A 111 -8.65 13.11 -25.42
C CYS A 111 -7.55 13.39 -26.46
N PRO A 112 -7.85 13.49 -27.77
CA PRO A 112 -6.84 13.87 -28.75
C PRO A 112 -6.48 15.35 -28.56
N ALA A 113 -5.23 15.59 -28.18
CA ALA A 113 -4.64 16.92 -28.16
C ALA A 113 -4.70 17.53 -29.57
N ALA A 114 -5.37 18.67 -29.69
CA ALA A 114 -5.43 19.44 -30.92
C ALA A 114 -4.01 19.81 -31.41
N PRO A 115 -3.73 19.69 -32.73
CA PRO A 115 -2.44 20.05 -33.28
C PRO A 115 -2.22 21.57 -33.21
N LYS A 116 -1.10 21.98 -32.62
CA LYS A 116 -0.67 23.39 -32.63
C LYS A 116 -0.27 23.79 -34.07
N PRO A 117 -0.65 24.98 -34.56
CA PRO A 117 -0.24 25.44 -35.88
C PRO A 117 1.26 25.79 -35.89
N VAL A 118 1.93 25.34 -36.95
CA VAL A 118 3.32 25.67 -37.30
C VAL A 118 3.37 27.13 -37.77
N PRO A 119 4.27 28.00 -37.25
CA PRO A 119 4.47 29.32 -37.84
C PRO A 119 5.45 29.26 -39.02
N GLU A 120 5.02 29.79 -40.16
CA GLU A 120 5.88 30.09 -41.32
C GLU A 120 6.89 31.20 -41.01
N PRO A 121 8.06 31.22 -41.68
CA PRO A 121 9.10 32.21 -41.43
C PRO A 121 8.81 33.49 -42.24
N VAL A 122 8.76 34.64 -41.57
CA VAL A 122 8.87 35.93 -42.26
C VAL A 122 10.14 36.62 -41.81
N ASP A 123 11.01 36.76 -42.80
CA ASP A 123 12.30 37.43 -42.79
C ASP A 123 12.13 38.96 -42.75
N THR A 124 13.26 39.66 -42.62
CA THR A 124 13.49 41.08 -43.02
C THR A 124 13.66 42.13 -41.90
N THR A 125 14.93 42.27 -41.50
CA THR A 125 15.73 43.51 -41.39
C THR A 125 15.32 44.71 -40.50
N ARG A 126 16.25 45.00 -39.57
CA ARG A 126 16.98 46.28 -39.32
C ARG A 126 16.20 47.61 -39.10
N ALA A 127 16.34 48.05 -37.84
CA ALA A 127 16.58 49.42 -37.32
C ALA A 127 15.51 50.51 -37.49
N SER A 128 15.10 51.11 -36.35
CA SER A 128 15.32 52.54 -36.07
C SER A 128 14.71 52.92 -34.72
N TRP A 129 15.48 53.64 -33.90
CA TRP A 129 15.05 54.26 -32.63
C TRP A 129 14.19 55.50 -32.88
N ARG A 130 13.14 55.73 -32.05
CA ARG A 130 12.69 57.05 -31.50
C ARG A 130 11.43 56.90 -30.60
N PRO A 131 11.10 57.91 -29.75
CA PRO A 131 10.88 57.71 -28.31
C PRO A 131 9.46 57.98 -27.78
N PHE A 132 9.21 57.42 -26.59
CA PHE A 132 8.22 57.73 -25.55
C PHE A 132 6.92 58.48 -25.91
N SER A 133 5.78 57.81 -25.64
CA SER A 133 4.56 58.50 -25.20
C SER A 133 3.84 57.69 -24.12
N HIS A 134 3.76 58.29 -22.94
CA HIS A 134 2.91 57.88 -21.82
C HIS A 134 1.44 57.82 -22.27
N HIS A 135 0.82 56.64 -22.29
CA HIS A 135 -0.59 56.44 -21.92
C HIS A 135 -0.87 54.93 -21.77
N GLN A 136 -1.83 54.61 -20.91
CA GLN A 136 -2.32 53.27 -20.56
C GLN A 136 -1.40 52.40 -19.67
N ARG A 137 -1.36 52.79 -18.38
CA ARG A 137 -1.23 51.89 -17.22
C ARG A 137 -2.39 50.87 -17.16
N ARG A 138 -2.55 49.99 -18.15
CA ARG A 138 -3.55 48.91 -18.13
C ARG A 138 -3.07 47.67 -18.88
N SER A 139 -1.98 47.06 -18.41
CA SER A 139 -1.71 45.63 -18.61
C SER A 139 -0.59 45.12 -17.70
N TRP A 140 -0.49 45.61 -16.46
CA TRP A 140 0.47 45.05 -15.48
C TRP A 140 -0.09 43.83 -14.72
N PHE A 141 -1.39 43.55 -14.84
CA PHE A 141 -2.02 42.42 -14.15
C PHE A 141 -2.03 41.11 -14.93
N ASN A 142 -1.61 41.11 -16.21
CA ASN A 142 -1.56 39.89 -17.05
C ASN A 142 -0.13 39.44 -17.39
N LEU A 143 0.90 40.02 -16.76
CA LEU A 143 2.33 39.73 -17.02
C LEU A 143 3.06 39.12 -15.81
N MET A 144 2.36 38.35 -14.99
CA MET A 144 2.93 37.36 -14.07
C MET A 144 1.90 36.22 -14.03
N HIS A 145 2.12 35.04 -14.59
CA HIS A 145 3.23 34.14 -14.30
C HIS A 145 3.60 33.28 -15.52
N THR A 146 4.47 33.75 -16.42
CA THR A 146 5.37 32.81 -17.08
C THR A 146 6.53 32.63 -16.11
N LYS A 147 6.50 31.58 -15.29
CA LYS A 147 7.64 31.27 -14.41
C LYS A 147 8.91 31.28 -15.26
N ASN A 148 9.97 31.94 -14.78
CA ASN A 148 11.26 31.94 -15.46
C ASN A 148 11.66 30.46 -15.70
N PRO A 149 12.10 30.06 -16.90
CA PRO A 149 12.48 28.68 -17.20
C PRO A 149 13.48 28.10 -16.18
N VAL A 150 14.36 28.92 -15.60
CA VAL A 150 15.27 28.49 -14.52
C VAL A 150 14.52 28.13 -13.23
N HIS A 151 13.43 28.84 -12.93
CA HIS A 151 12.56 28.56 -11.79
C HIS A 151 11.73 27.30 -12.01
N VAL A 152 11.29 27.03 -13.24
CA VAL A 152 10.60 25.78 -13.59
C VAL A 152 11.57 24.60 -13.50
N GLU A 153 12.77 24.72 -14.07
CA GLU A 153 13.80 23.67 -13.99
C GLU A 153 14.20 23.37 -12.54
N PHE A 154 14.30 24.40 -11.69
CA PHE A 154 14.58 24.21 -10.26
C PHE A 154 13.42 23.53 -9.53
N GLU A 155 12.17 23.90 -9.83
CA GLU A 155 10.97 23.29 -9.23
C GLU A 155 10.76 21.84 -9.66
N GLU A 156 11.05 21.52 -10.91
CA GLU A 156 10.89 20.18 -11.48
C GLU A 156 12.09 19.26 -11.22
N ARG A 157 13.17 19.78 -10.62
CA ARG A 157 14.40 19.00 -10.38
C ARG A 157 14.15 17.91 -9.34
N ASN A 158 14.02 16.68 -9.81
CA ASN A 158 13.97 15.50 -8.95
C ASN A 158 15.34 14.83 -8.88
N TYR A 159 15.95 14.82 -7.69
CA TYR A 159 17.21 14.13 -7.44
C TYR A 159 17.04 12.62 -7.28
N LEU A 160 15.81 12.15 -7.08
CA LEU A 160 15.47 10.74 -6.98
C LEU A 160 14.96 10.23 -8.33
N THR A 161 15.72 9.33 -8.96
CA THR A 161 15.24 8.61 -10.15
C THR A 161 14.32 7.45 -9.74
N SER A 162 13.54 6.94 -10.71
CA SER A 162 12.66 5.78 -10.50
C SER A 162 13.39 4.53 -10.03
N THR A 163 14.69 4.41 -10.34
CA THR A 163 15.53 3.25 -10.02
C THR A 163 16.26 3.35 -8.69
N GLN A 164 16.18 4.47 -7.97
CA GLN A 164 16.89 4.62 -6.71
C GLN A 164 16.25 3.77 -5.59
N PRO A 165 17.04 3.31 -4.59
CA PRO A 165 16.55 2.39 -3.55
C PRO A 165 15.31 2.88 -2.81
N LYS A 166 15.24 4.18 -2.47
CA LYS A 166 14.07 4.76 -1.79
C LYS A 166 12.82 4.70 -2.68
N THR A 167 12.95 5.01 -3.96
CA THR A 167 11.83 5.02 -4.90
C THR A 167 11.31 3.60 -5.14
N VAL A 168 12.21 2.63 -5.32
CA VAL A 168 11.86 1.21 -5.48
C VAL A 168 11.19 0.68 -4.22
N LEU A 169 11.70 1.04 -3.04
CA LEU A 169 11.11 0.64 -1.76
C LEU A 169 9.69 1.19 -1.60
N LEU A 170 9.49 2.49 -1.84
CA LEU A 170 8.17 3.10 -1.74
C LEU A 170 7.19 2.51 -2.75
N ALA A 171 7.64 2.24 -3.98
CA ALA A 171 6.81 1.55 -4.98
C ALA A 171 6.41 0.13 -4.53
N ALA A 172 7.28 -0.60 -3.83
CA ALA A 172 6.97 -1.91 -3.29
C ALA A 172 5.96 -1.88 -2.11
N PHE A 173 5.72 -0.71 -1.52
CA PHE A 173 4.69 -0.51 -0.51
C PHE A 173 3.32 -0.18 -1.11
N GLU A 174 3.26 0.26 -2.37
CA GLU A 174 1.99 0.60 -2.99
C GLU A 174 1.16 -0.66 -3.30
N PRO A 175 -0.12 -0.71 -2.87
CA PRO A 175 -1.05 -1.77 -3.25
C PRO A 175 -1.13 -1.93 -4.77
N GLN A 176 -1.11 -3.18 -5.23
CA GLN A 176 -1.27 -3.53 -6.64
C GLN A 176 -2.69 -4.04 -6.89
N TYR A 177 -3.11 -4.00 -8.15
CA TYR A 177 -4.39 -4.54 -8.63
C TYR A 177 -4.14 -5.49 -9.80
N ASN A 178 -5.13 -6.32 -10.11
CA ASN A 178 -5.04 -7.24 -11.24
C ASN A 178 -5.30 -6.52 -12.56
N THR A 179 -4.55 -6.93 -13.57
CA THR A 179 -4.67 -6.50 -14.96
C THR A 179 -5.13 -7.63 -15.88
N ALA A 180 -5.19 -8.87 -15.40
CA ALA A 180 -5.55 -10.05 -16.19
C ALA A 180 -6.29 -11.12 -15.35
N PRO A 181 -7.14 -11.96 -15.98
CA PRO A 181 -7.93 -12.98 -15.29
C PRO A 181 -7.12 -14.17 -14.75
N HIS A 182 -5.85 -14.33 -15.15
CA HIS A 182 -4.96 -15.39 -14.66
C HIS A 182 -4.18 -14.98 -13.39
N GLN A 183 -4.35 -13.75 -12.91
CA GLN A 183 -3.63 -13.27 -11.72
C GLN A 183 -4.46 -13.57 -10.47
N ASP A 184 -4.07 -14.59 -9.73
CA ASP A 184 -4.71 -14.99 -8.47
C ASP A 184 -4.27 -14.05 -7.33
N PHE A 185 -5.24 -13.30 -6.81
CA PHE A 185 -5.05 -12.35 -5.72
C PHE A 185 -5.41 -12.94 -4.35
N THR A 186 -5.86 -14.21 -4.27
CA THR A 186 -6.06 -14.93 -3.01
C THR A 186 -4.87 -14.78 -2.04
N PRO A 187 -3.60 -15.02 -2.44
CA PRO A 187 -2.47 -14.84 -1.52
C PRO A 187 -2.28 -13.39 -1.06
N VAL A 188 -2.64 -12.41 -1.90
CA VAL A 188 -2.54 -10.97 -1.59
C VAL A 188 -3.57 -10.59 -0.52
N PHE A 189 -4.84 -10.95 -0.75
CA PHE A 189 -5.94 -10.69 0.15
C PHE A 189 -5.74 -11.37 1.50
N LEU A 190 -5.39 -12.65 1.50
CA LEU A 190 -5.20 -13.40 2.73
C LEU A 190 -3.99 -12.92 3.53
N ALA A 191 -2.90 -12.48 2.89
CA ALA A 191 -1.76 -11.92 3.61
C ALA A 191 -2.13 -10.62 4.35
N HIS A 192 -2.89 -9.71 3.72
CA HIS A 192 -3.39 -8.51 4.40
C HIS A 192 -4.37 -8.84 5.53
N ALA A 193 -5.30 -9.77 5.29
CA ALA A 193 -6.28 -10.19 6.29
C ALA A 193 -5.61 -10.90 7.49
N ARG A 194 -4.63 -11.78 7.26
CA ARG A 194 -3.85 -12.42 8.33
C ARG A 194 -3.02 -11.41 9.11
N LEU A 195 -2.42 -10.42 8.44
CA LEU A 195 -1.69 -9.34 9.10
C LEU A 195 -2.60 -8.45 9.94
N TYR A 196 -3.83 -8.16 9.47
CA TYR A 196 -4.86 -7.49 10.25
C TYR A 196 -5.20 -8.28 11.53
N THR A 197 -5.50 -9.58 11.40
CA THR A 197 -5.80 -10.43 12.57
C THR A 197 -4.61 -10.51 13.53
N PHE A 198 -3.39 -10.66 13.01
CA PHE A 198 -2.16 -10.64 13.80
C PHE A 198 -2.02 -9.35 14.61
N ALA A 199 -2.26 -8.20 13.97
CA ALA A 199 -2.18 -6.89 14.59
C ALA A 199 -3.27 -6.70 15.65
N CYS A 200 -4.51 -7.12 15.39
CA CYS A 200 -5.59 -7.13 16.37
C CYS A 200 -5.23 -7.93 17.62
N MET A 201 -4.77 -9.18 17.45
CA MET A 201 -4.42 -10.07 18.58
C MET A 201 -3.26 -9.53 19.44
N ARG A 202 -2.40 -8.68 18.86
CA ARG A 202 -1.19 -8.13 19.51
C ARG A 202 -1.26 -6.63 19.74
N LEU A 203 -2.46 -6.05 19.60
CA LEU A 203 -2.76 -4.64 19.88
C LEU A 203 -1.83 -3.68 19.11
N VAL A 204 -1.49 -4.00 17.86
CA VAL A 204 -0.68 -3.15 16.98
C VAL A 204 -1.61 -2.31 16.11
N ASP A 205 -2.35 -1.38 16.72
CA ASP A 205 -3.42 -0.62 16.05
C ASP A 205 -2.98 0.07 14.73
N PRO A 206 -1.81 0.75 14.64
CA PRO A 206 -1.46 1.40 13.39
C PRO A 206 -1.15 0.39 12.28
N LEU A 207 -0.64 -0.81 12.59
CA LEU A 207 -0.49 -1.89 11.61
C LEU A 207 -1.84 -2.48 11.21
N LYS A 208 -2.77 -2.64 12.17
CA LYS A 208 -4.14 -3.08 11.90
C LYS A 208 -4.79 -2.18 10.85
N TYR A 209 -4.75 -0.86 11.05
CA TYR A 209 -5.32 0.10 10.11
C TYR A 209 -4.57 0.16 8.78
N LEU A 210 -3.24 0.04 8.79
CA LEU A 210 -2.45 -0.02 7.56
C LEU A 210 -2.79 -1.26 6.73
N ALA A 211 -2.92 -2.43 7.37
CA ALA A 211 -3.31 -3.66 6.71
C ALA A 211 -4.69 -3.57 6.06
N LEU A 212 -5.66 -3.02 6.78
CA LEU A 212 -7.01 -2.79 6.27
C LEU A 212 -7.02 -1.75 5.13
N HIS A 213 -6.23 -0.68 5.26
CA HIS A 213 -6.10 0.35 4.22
C HIS A 213 -5.56 -0.22 2.91
N LYS A 214 -4.47 -1.00 2.97
CA LYS A 214 -3.88 -1.60 1.79
C LYS A 214 -4.81 -2.62 1.15
N LEU A 215 -5.49 -3.44 1.95
CA LEU A 215 -6.51 -4.36 1.45
C LEU A 215 -7.65 -3.62 0.73
N HIS A 216 -8.18 -2.55 1.34
CA HIS A 216 -9.22 -1.73 0.71
C HIS A 216 -8.74 -1.11 -0.60
N LYS A 217 -7.51 -0.59 -0.65
CA LYS A 217 -6.91 -0.04 -1.87
C LYS A 217 -6.76 -1.10 -2.97
N THR A 218 -6.26 -2.29 -2.64
CA THR A 218 -6.20 -3.43 -3.57
C THR A 218 -7.59 -3.76 -4.11
N LEU A 219 -8.61 -3.86 -3.25
CA LEU A 219 -9.97 -4.18 -3.64
C LEU A 219 -10.63 -3.08 -4.49
N LEU A 220 -10.35 -1.80 -4.19
CA LEU A 220 -10.94 -0.67 -4.90
C LEU A 220 -10.59 -0.67 -6.40
N ASP A 221 -9.34 -1.03 -6.72
CA ASP A 221 -8.84 -1.08 -8.09
C ASP A 221 -8.89 -2.51 -8.67
N PHE A 222 -9.40 -3.49 -7.92
CA PHE A 222 -9.51 -4.89 -8.35
C PHE A 222 -10.61 -5.06 -9.41
N THR A 223 -10.26 -5.69 -10.52
CA THR A 223 -11.21 -6.08 -11.56
C THR A 223 -11.72 -7.48 -11.28
N LEU A 224 -13.00 -7.61 -10.96
CA LEU A 224 -13.64 -8.89 -10.65
C LEU A 224 -14.00 -9.66 -11.92
N TYR A 225 -13.04 -10.39 -12.49
CA TYR A 225 -13.30 -11.38 -13.52
C TYR A 225 -14.08 -12.57 -12.96
N GLU A 226 -14.82 -13.30 -13.81
CA GLU A 226 -15.56 -14.50 -13.39
C GLU A 226 -14.64 -15.54 -12.72
N GLN A 227 -13.42 -15.70 -13.25
CA GLN A 227 -12.41 -16.61 -12.72
C GLN A 227 -11.84 -16.15 -11.36
N ARG A 228 -12.04 -14.88 -10.99
CA ARG A 228 -11.50 -14.26 -9.76
C ARG A 228 -12.52 -14.09 -8.64
N VAL A 229 -13.75 -14.56 -8.84
CA VAL A 229 -14.76 -14.60 -7.78
C VAL A 229 -14.28 -15.45 -6.60
N SER A 230 -13.53 -16.52 -6.87
CA SER A 230 -12.92 -17.38 -5.84
C SER A 230 -12.05 -16.60 -4.87
N ASP A 231 -11.27 -15.64 -5.37
CA ASP A 231 -10.30 -14.88 -4.56
C ASP A 231 -11.02 -14.08 -3.46
N VAL A 232 -12.16 -13.46 -3.83
CA VAL A 232 -13.02 -12.69 -2.92
C VAL A 232 -13.77 -13.61 -1.96
N VAL A 233 -14.22 -14.78 -2.43
CA VAL A 233 -14.89 -15.79 -1.60
C VAL A 233 -13.94 -16.33 -0.54
N GLU A 234 -12.67 -16.58 -0.86
CA GLU A 234 -11.67 -17.03 0.11
C GLU A 234 -11.32 -15.94 1.13
N LEU A 235 -11.24 -14.66 0.70
CA LEU A 235 -11.12 -13.54 1.62
C LEU A 235 -12.32 -13.49 2.60
N ALA A 236 -13.54 -13.63 2.10
CA ALA A 236 -14.73 -13.65 2.95
C ALA A 236 -14.75 -14.85 3.89
N ARG A 237 -14.43 -16.05 3.38
CA ARG A 237 -14.30 -17.25 4.20
C ARG A 237 -13.36 -17.00 5.37
N TYR A 238 -12.18 -16.43 5.11
CA TYR A 238 -11.22 -16.08 6.15
C TYR A 238 -11.80 -15.06 7.15
N ALA A 239 -12.35 -13.94 6.68
CA ALA A 239 -12.87 -12.86 7.54
C ALA A 239 -14.00 -13.33 8.49
N TYR A 240 -14.80 -14.30 8.07
CA TYR A 240 -15.88 -14.87 8.88
C TYR A 240 -15.46 -16.06 9.74
N GLN A 241 -14.35 -16.72 9.43
CA GLN A 241 -13.76 -17.77 10.29
C GLN A 241 -12.92 -17.19 11.43
N GLN A 242 -12.40 -15.97 11.29
CA GLN A 242 -11.49 -15.34 12.25
C GLN A 242 -12.22 -14.31 13.12
N GLY A 243 -11.73 -14.12 14.36
CA GLY A 243 -12.26 -13.17 15.34
C GLY A 243 -13.12 -13.84 16.42
N GLU A 244 -13.35 -13.14 17.54
CA GLU A 244 -14.29 -13.64 18.56
C GLU A 244 -15.70 -13.77 17.94
N ASP A 245 -16.44 -14.78 18.40
CA ASP A 245 -17.84 -14.97 18.06
C ASP A 245 -18.60 -13.65 18.20
N ARG A 246 -19.65 -13.48 17.39
CA ARG A 246 -20.55 -12.31 17.48
C ARG A 246 -20.93 -12.10 18.95
N LYS A 247 -20.26 -11.18 19.64
CA LYS A 247 -20.81 -10.62 20.87
C LYS A 247 -22.11 -9.95 20.43
N ASP A 248 -23.16 -10.09 21.23
CA ASP A 248 -24.48 -9.53 20.92
C ASP A 248 -24.45 -7.99 20.71
N ASP A 249 -23.30 -7.35 20.98
CA ASP A 249 -22.97 -6.00 20.56
C ASP A 249 -22.76 -5.89 19.03
N VAL A 250 -23.68 -5.14 18.44
CA VAL A 250 -23.94 -4.77 17.03
C VAL A 250 -22.73 -4.36 16.16
N ILE A 251 -21.50 -4.28 16.70
CA ILE A 251 -20.34 -3.77 15.96
C ILE A 251 -19.71 -4.89 15.12
N ILE A 252 -20.03 -4.88 13.83
CA ILE A 252 -19.36 -5.73 12.82
C ILE A 252 -17.87 -5.39 12.80
N ASP A 253 -17.01 -6.40 12.88
CA ASP A 253 -15.56 -6.26 12.72
C ASP A 253 -15.19 -5.53 11.41
N GLU A 254 -14.18 -4.66 11.44
CA GLU A 254 -13.86 -3.77 10.32
C GLU A 254 -13.43 -4.53 9.05
N LEU A 255 -12.78 -5.69 9.18
CA LEU A 255 -12.44 -6.54 8.03
C LEU A 255 -13.72 -7.13 7.42
N ARG A 256 -14.64 -7.65 8.24
CA ARG A 256 -15.93 -8.17 7.77
C ARG A 256 -16.75 -7.09 7.09
N LYS A 257 -16.78 -5.87 7.66
CA LYS A 257 -17.47 -4.73 7.07
C LYS A 257 -16.90 -4.38 5.69
N LEU A 258 -15.57 -4.28 5.57
CA LEU A 258 -14.90 -4.00 4.30
C LEU A 258 -15.28 -5.04 3.22
N VAL A 259 -15.28 -6.32 3.56
CA VAL A 259 -15.64 -7.40 2.63
C VAL A 259 -17.11 -7.29 2.19
N VAL A 260 -18.04 -7.03 3.12
CA VAL A 260 -19.47 -6.85 2.80
C VAL A 260 -19.68 -5.64 1.90
N ASP A 261 -19.06 -4.51 2.23
CA ASP A 261 -19.16 -3.28 1.43
C ASP A 261 -18.65 -3.52 0.01
N TYR A 262 -17.50 -4.19 -0.15
CA TYR A 262 -16.95 -4.53 -1.46
C TYR A 262 -17.86 -5.47 -2.26
N MET A 263 -18.39 -6.53 -1.63
CA MET A 263 -19.33 -7.46 -2.28
C MET A 263 -20.62 -6.75 -2.71
N GLY A 264 -21.14 -5.84 -1.88
CA GLY A 264 -22.34 -5.05 -2.19
C GLY A 264 -22.11 -4.09 -3.37
N VAL A 265 -20.96 -3.42 -3.44
CA VAL A 265 -20.62 -2.56 -4.57
C VAL A 265 -20.43 -3.39 -5.84
N SER A 266 -19.68 -4.49 -5.77
CA SER A 266 -19.35 -5.34 -6.92
C SER A 266 -20.58 -6.00 -7.55
N SER A 267 -21.59 -6.32 -6.74
CA SER A 267 -22.86 -6.89 -7.23
C SER A 267 -23.79 -5.84 -7.85
N LEU A 268 -23.57 -4.55 -7.62
CA LEU A 268 -24.30 -3.44 -8.26
C LEU A 268 -23.64 -3.00 -9.57
N SER A 269 -22.31 -3.12 -9.69
CA SER A 269 -21.55 -2.76 -10.91
C SER A 269 -21.50 -3.86 -11.98
N ASN A 270 -21.90 -5.11 -11.66
CA ASN A 270 -22.15 -6.17 -12.63
C ASN A 270 -23.66 -6.52 -12.72
N PRO A 271 -24.52 -5.65 -13.29
CA PRO A 271 -25.84 -6.08 -13.68
C PRO A 271 -25.72 -6.85 -15.01
N LEU A 272 -26.03 -8.15 -14.98
CA LEU A 272 -26.10 -9.10 -16.11
C LEU A 272 -24.81 -9.89 -16.38
N ALA A 273 -24.69 -11.02 -15.67
CA ALA A 273 -24.41 -12.30 -16.32
C ALA A 273 -25.73 -13.08 -16.41
#